data_AF-A0A3G8X5E3-F1
#
_entry.id   AF-A0A3G8X5E3-F1
#
_cell.length_a   1.000
_cell.length_b   1.000
_cell.length_c   1.000
_cell.angle_alpha   90.00
_cell.angle_beta   90.00
_cell.angle_gamma   90.00
#
_symmetry.space_group_name_H-M   'P 1'
#
loop_
_entity.id
_entity.type
_entity.pdbx_description
1 polymer ?
#
loop_
_entity_poly.entity_id
_entity_poly.type
_entity_poly.pdbx_seq_one_letter_code
_entity_poly.pdbx_strand_id
1 'polypeptide(L)'
;MKKMYLFIFILIIIILVIDRCTVINLSPKLLFTNYKKFPELNDGLKSDKYAMYRATETANVNIRYFPQNNFFLLSNFQTNGYFHIIKIDSNGKNVFELKFEGKDAFKFVESINCFVIGADGIYDFSAVKPLALPFSEVLNRDKNLAPKEWEQIFEQKYSTADIVLYGWHTDLENAQCVYFRNDGKWTKLYTFLNAGPMYVYAEGSKIECKIKGRKIPHKWHEEHFLKDPARATYSNELRHTDDYITPYNSDFSFFRDQALKYEAFGALKTLAFSKETYTTEGYYNPGIPNTFYGTAYYELNVHNEVFNFKTVGYKHNGIGAITQSDIYLFGLPLNFANKSDVGFLAYDYSTNFHENGKKGIYVIRKK
;
A
#
# COMPACT_ATOMS: atom_id res chain seq x y z
N MET A 1 -9.12 51.63 32.52
CA MET A 1 -9.46 50.19 32.45
C MET A 1 -10.31 49.82 31.23
N LYS A 2 -11.52 50.36 31.01
CA LYS A 2 -12.37 50.02 29.85
C LYS A 2 -11.68 50.16 28.48
N LYS A 3 -10.91 51.24 28.27
CA LYS A 3 -10.13 51.46 27.02
C LYS A 3 -9.01 50.43 26.80
N MET A 4 -8.38 49.93 27.86
CA MET A 4 -7.31 48.94 27.80
C MET A 4 -7.86 47.55 27.42
N TYR A 5 -8.98 47.16 28.03
CA TYR A 5 -9.68 45.92 27.65
C TYR A 5 -10.17 45.96 26.20
N LEU A 6 -10.69 47.10 25.73
CA LEU A 6 -11.07 47.28 24.34
C LEU A 6 -9.89 47.13 23.38
N PHE A 7 -8.74 47.73 23.70
CA PHE A 7 -7.53 47.59 22.90
C PHE A 7 -7.05 46.13 22.81
N ILE A 8 -6.99 45.43 23.95
CA ILE A 8 -6.62 44.00 24.01
C ILE A 8 -7.59 43.17 23.17
N PHE A 9 -8.89 43.43 23.27
CA PHE A 9 -9.91 42.72 22.50
C PHE A 9 -9.74 42.93 20.98
N ILE A 10 -9.50 44.18 20.54
CA ILE A 10 -9.23 44.49 19.14
C ILE A 10 -7.96 43.77 18.66
N LEU A 11 -6.91 43.75 19.46
CA LEU A 11 -5.66 43.06 19.14
C LEU A 11 -5.89 41.55 18.96
N ILE A 12 -6.67 40.92 19.84
CA ILE A 12 -7.03 39.50 19.73
C ILE A 12 -7.79 39.25 18.43
N ILE A 13 -8.75 40.11 18.06
CA ILE A 13 -9.48 39.98 16.79
C ILE A 13 -8.52 40.09 15.60
N ILE A 14 -7.62 41.07 15.60
CA ILE A 14 -6.64 41.24 14.51
C ILE A 14 -5.77 40.00 14.37
N ILE A 15 -5.26 39.46 15.48
CA ILE A 15 -4.46 38.23 15.49
C ILE A 15 -5.25 37.06 14.92
N LEU A 16 -6.52 36.90 15.33
CA LEU A 16 -7.39 35.84 14.81
C LEU A 16 -7.66 36.01 13.32
N VAL A 17 -7.93 37.22 12.85
CA VAL A 17 -8.15 37.50 11.41
C VAL A 17 -6.89 37.22 10.61
N ILE A 18 -5.72 37.64 11.08
CA ILE A 18 -4.45 37.35 10.41
C ILE A 18 -4.21 35.84 10.37
N ASP A 19 -4.38 35.12 11.49
CA ASP A 19 -4.16 33.68 11.54
C ASP A 19 -5.15 32.90 10.65
N ARG A 20 -6.40 33.34 10.56
CA ARG A 20 -7.47 32.63 9.85
C ARG A 20 -7.65 33.03 8.39
N CYS A 21 -7.26 34.23 8.01
CA CYS A 21 -7.48 34.75 6.66
C CYS A 21 -6.18 34.90 5.85
N THR A 22 -5.02 34.58 6.42
CA THR A 22 -3.73 34.74 5.74
C THR A 22 -2.80 33.56 5.98
N VAL A 23 -1.73 33.48 5.17
CA VAL A 23 -0.62 32.54 5.34
C VAL A 23 0.39 32.99 6.40
N ILE A 24 0.17 34.13 7.08
CA ILE A 24 1.09 34.62 8.11
C ILE A 24 1.09 33.66 9.31
N ASN A 25 2.27 33.16 9.66
CA ASN A 25 2.48 32.21 10.73
C ASN A 25 2.77 32.92 12.06
N LEU A 26 1.75 33.03 12.92
CA LEU A 26 1.87 33.68 14.23
C LEU A 26 2.19 32.70 15.38
N SER A 27 2.35 31.41 15.08
CA SER A 27 2.63 30.38 16.09
C SER A 27 3.99 30.62 16.76
N PRO A 28 4.06 30.82 18.09
CA PRO A 28 5.32 30.99 18.80
C PRO A 28 6.30 29.83 18.56
N LYS A 29 5.77 28.61 18.41
CA LYS A 29 6.59 27.43 18.09
C LYS A 29 7.39 27.62 16.80
N LEU A 30 6.80 28.21 15.76
CA LEU A 30 7.50 28.47 14.49
C LEU A 30 8.47 29.66 14.57
N LEU A 31 8.17 30.65 15.42
CA LEU A 31 8.98 31.86 15.55
C LEU A 31 10.23 31.64 16.41
N PHE A 32 10.14 30.80 17.45
CA PHE A 32 11.20 30.63 18.44
C PHE A 32 11.92 29.28 18.38
N THR A 33 11.47 28.34 17.55
CA THR A 33 12.11 27.02 17.38
C THR A 33 12.71 26.87 15.99
N ASN A 34 13.87 26.22 15.89
CA ASN A 34 14.57 26.06 14.62
C ASN A 34 14.10 24.84 13.81
N TYR A 35 12.77 24.66 13.68
CA TYR A 35 12.20 23.56 12.91
C TYR A 35 12.63 23.57 11.43
N LYS A 36 13.00 24.74 10.89
CA LYS A 36 13.50 24.87 9.51
C LYS A 36 14.71 23.97 9.21
N LYS A 37 15.50 23.63 10.23
CA LYS A 37 16.66 22.71 10.12
C LYS A 37 16.28 21.23 10.07
N PHE A 38 15.02 20.86 10.29
CA PHE A 38 14.61 19.48 10.15
C PHE A 38 14.85 19.01 8.72
N PRO A 39 15.37 17.78 8.52
CA PRO A 39 15.55 17.20 7.21
C PRO A 39 14.19 16.98 6.54
N GLU A 40 14.19 16.91 5.21
CA GLU A 40 13.02 16.49 4.46
C GLU A 40 12.80 14.98 4.65
N LEU A 41 11.53 14.55 4.60
CA LEU A 41 11.19 13.13 4.72
C LEU A 41 11.97 12.25 3.72
N ASN A 42 12.17 12.74 2.50
CA ASN A 42 12.85 12.03 1.42
C ASN A 42 14.38 12.03 1.50
N ASP A 43 14.99 12.76 2.44
CA ASP A 43 16.45 12.76 2.63
C ASP A 43 16.96 11.43 3.23
N GLY A 44 16.04 10.61 3.75
CA GLY A 44 16.35 9.45 4.56
C GLY A 44 16.73 9.88 5.98
N LEU A 45 16.21 9.18 6.98
CA LEU A 45 16.42 9.52 8.39
C LEU A 45 17.20 8.42 9.08
N LYS A 46 18.05 8.78 10.03
CA LYS A 46 18.89 7.83 10.76
C LYS A 46 18.98 8.24 12.23
N SER A 47 18.86 7.27 13.12
CA SER A 47 19.13 7.38 14.55
C SER A 47 20.28 6.43 14.91
N ASP A 48 20.57 6.20 16.19
CA ASP A 48 21.67 5.30 16.56
C ASP A 48 21.37 3.83 16.16
N LYS A 49 20.12 3.41 16.32
CA LYS A 49 19.70 2.02 16.12
C LYS A 49 18.90 1.77 14.85
N TYR A 50 18.24 2.79 14.31
CA TYR A 50 17.33 2.64 13.19
C TYR A 50 17.70 3.57 12.02
N ALA A 51 17.27 3.16 10.84
CA ALA A 51 17.34 3.95 9.62
C ALA A 51 16.01 3.85 8.88
N MET A 52 15.66 4.94 8.22
CA MET A 52 14.51 5.05 7.35
C MET A 52 14.97 5.52 5.97
N TYR A 53 14.55 4.81 4.93
CA TYR A 53 14.83 5.18 3.55
C TYR A 53 13.58 5.04 2.68
N ARG A 54 13.48 5.86 1.64
CA ARG A 54 12.37 5.81 0.68
C ARG A 54 12.56 4.63 -0.28
N ALA A 55 11.58 3.74 -0.35
CA ALA A 55 11.57 2.60 -1.26
C ALA A 55 10.74 2.85 -2.52
N THR A 56 9.70 3.68 -2.45
CA THR A 56 8.88 4.02 -3.62
C THR A 56 8.65 5.52 -3.75
N GLU A 57 8.35 5.97 -4.97
CA GLU A 57 8.09 7.38 -5.27
C GLU A 57 6.60 7.70 -5.51
N THR A 58 5.73 6.79 -5.11
CA THR A 58 4.30 6.80 -5.47
C THR A 58 3.43 6.51 -4.26
N ALA A 59 2.24 7.11 -4.25
CA ALA A 59 1.23 6.87 -3.23
C ALA A 59 0.50 5.54 -3.46
N ASN A 60 -0.29 5.12 -2.48
CA ASN A 60 -1.23 4.00 -2.56
C ASN A 60 -0.56 2.66 -2.89
N VAL A 61 0.73 2.53 -2.57
CA VAL A 61 1.45 1.27 -2.71
C VAL A 61 0.92 0.27 -1.70
N ASN A 62 0.61 -0.92 -2.18
CA ASN A 62 0.17 -2.04 -1.38
C ASN A 62 1.38 -2.68 -0.68
N ILE A 63 1.30 -2.89 0.64
CA ILE A 63 2.35 -3.56 1.44
C ILE A 63 1.78 -4.86 1.97
N ARG A 64 2.36 -5.99 1.55
CA ARG A 64 1.97 -7.33 1.99
C ARG A 64 3.13 -8.05 2.66
N TYR A 65 2.85 -8.79 3.71
CA TYR A 65 3.80 -9.62 4.44
C TYR A 65 3.52 -11.11 4.20
N PHE A 66 4.58 -11.89 3.98
CA PHE A 66 4.51 -13.32 3.68
C PHE A 66 5.23 -14.12 4.79
N PRO A 67 4.49 -14.67 5.76
CA PRO A 67 5.08 -15.24 6.99
C PRO A 67 5.93 -16.50 6.77
N GLN A 68 5.66 -17.30 5.73
CA GLN A 68 6.38 -18.56 5.45
C GLN A 68 7.85 -18.31 5.12
N ASN A 69 8.13 -17.26 4.34
CA ASN A 69 9.46 -16.91 3.86
C ASN A 69 9.99 -15.60 4.46
N ASN A 70 9.21 -14.97 5.34
CA ASN A 70 9.55 -13.79 6.13
C ASN A 70 10.07 -12.62 5.27
N PHE A 71 9.22 -12.15 4.35
CA PHE A 71 9.51 -11.01 3.48
C PHE A 71 8.26 -10.15 3.28
N PHE A 72 8.47 -8.95 2.73
CA PHE A 72 7.43 -8.02 2.36
C PHE A 72 7.45 -7.77 0.85
N LEU A 73 6.28 -7.53 0.27
CA LEU A 73 6.13 -7.01 -1.08
C LEU A 73 5.50 -5.63 -1.04
N LEU A 74 6.17 -4.70 -1.72
CA LEU A 74 5.61 -3.41 -2.08
C LEU A 74 5.13 -3.54 -3.52
N SER A 75 3.83 -3.46 -3.76
CA SER A 75 3.26 -3.59 -5.11
C SER A 75 2.56 -2.31 -5.49
N ASN A 76 2.97 -1.72 -6.61
CA ASN A 76 2.30 -0.57 -7.20
C ASN A 76 1.79 -0.91 -8.60
N PHE A 77 0.48 -0.84 -8.76
CA PHE A 77 -0.19 -0.83 -10.04
C PHE A 77 -0.49 0.62 -10.43
N GLN A 78 0.22 1.12 -11.42
CA GLN A 78 -0.08 2.42 -11.99
C GLN A 78 -0.96 2.26 -13.23
N THR A 79 -1.84 3.23 -13.45
CA THR A 79 -2.53 3.40 -14.73
C THR A 79 -1.50 3.56 -15.86
N ASN A 80 -1.78 2.97 -17.03
CA ASN A 80 -0.94 2.96 -18.25
C ASN A 80 0.11 1.83 -18.37
N GLY A 81 -0.11 0.68 -17.72
CA GLY A 81 0.71 -0.52 -17.94
C GLY A 81 2.07 -0.49 -17.22
N TYR A 82 2.21 0.37 -16.21
CA TYR A 82 3.37 0.40 -15.32
C TYR A 82 3.07 -0.43 -14.09
N PHE A 83 3.88 -1.47 -13.87
CA PHE A 83 3.85 -2.30 -12.68
C PHE A 83 5.23 -2.29 -12.05
N HIS A 84 5.29 -1.92 -10.78
CA HIS A 84 6.53 -1.92 -10.00
C HIS A 84 6.31 -2.71 -8.72
N ILE A 85 7.10 -3.77 -8.54
CA ILE A 85 7.08 -4.58 -7.35
C ILE A 85 8.49 -4.67 -6.74
N ILE A 86 8.56 -4.45 -5.44
CA ILE A 86 9.81 -4.46 -4.66
C ILE A 86 9.68 -5.53 -3.58
N LYS A 87 10.69 -6.40 -3.49
CA LYS A 87 10.87 -7.35 -2.42
C LYS A 87 11.76 -6.77 -1.33
N ILE A 88 11.21 -6.67 -0.13
CA ILE A 88 11.94 -6.27 1.08
C ILE A 88 12.11 -7.50 1.98
N ASP A 89 13.33 -7.79 2.43
CA ASP A 89 13.56 -8.88 3.38
C ASP A 89 13.11 -8.52 4.82
N SER A 90 13.20 -9.48 5.73
CA SER A 90 12.87 -9.29 7.16
C SER A 90 13.82 -8.37 7.92
N ASN A 91 14.93 -7.95 7.32
CA ASN A 91 15.83 -6.92 7.87
C ASN A 91 15.56 -5.55 7.26
N GLY A 92 14.54 -5.42 6.39
CA GLY A 92 14.17 -4.18 5.74
C GLY A 92 15.09 -3.82 4.59
N LYS A 93 15.85 -4.76 4.03
CA LYS A 93 16.67 -4.52 2.84
C LYS A 93 15.85 -4.81 1.59
N ASN A 94 15.97 -3.93 0.62
CA ASN A 94 15.56 -4.23 -0.74
C ASN A 94 16.47 -5.31 -1.34
N VAL A 95 15.89 -6.46 -1.66
CA VAL A 95 16.63 -7.62 -2.18
C VAL A 95 16.31 -7.95 -3.63
N PHE A 96 15.22 -7.40 -4.18
CA PHE A 96 14.84 -7.59 -5.56
C PHE A 96 13.79 -6.55 -5.99
N GLU A 97 13.90 -6.05 -7.21
CA GLU A 97 12.92 -5.17 -7.83
C GLU A 97 12.58 -5.68 -9.23
N LEU A 98 11.30 -5.58 -9.59
CA LEU A 98 10.83 -5.80 -10.94
C LEU A 98 9.97 -4.62 -11.35
N LYS A 99 10.43 -3.91 -12.37
CA LYS A 99 9.78 -2.73 -12.91
C LYS A 99 9.51 -2.95 -14.39
N PHE A 100 8.24 -2.83 -14.79
CA PHE A 100 7.85 -2.84 -16.19
C PHE A 100 7.55 -1.41 -16.65
N GLU A 101 8.24 -0.97 -17.70
CA GLU A 101 8.07 0.33 -18.33
C GLU A 101 7.60 0.18 -19.79
N GLY A 102 6.48 -0.53 -20.00
CA GLY A 102 5.97 -0.85 -21.34
C GLY A 102 6.86 -1.82 -22.14
N LYS A 103 6.32 -2.38 -23.24
CA LYS A 103 6.93 -3.34 -24.20
C LYS A 103 8.05 -4.27 -23.66
N ASP A 104 7.90 -4.78 -22.44
CA ASP A 104 8.89 -5.67 -21.83
C ASP A 104 8.84 -7.06 -22.49
N ALA A 105 10.01 -7.69 -22.65
CA ALA A 105 10.13 -9.03 -23.21
C ALA A 105 9.37 -10.08 -22.39
N PHE A 106 9.20 -9.87 -21.08
CA PHE A 106 8.43 -10.76 -20.21
C PHE A 106 6.93 -10.80 -20.54
N LYS A 107 6.40 -9.78 -21.25
CA LYS A 107 4.97 -9.61 -21.58
C LYS A 107 4.09 -9.86 -20.36
N PHE A 108 4.16 -8.95 -19.39
CA PHE A 108 3.34 -9.01 -18.17
C PHE A 108 1.86 -9.23 -18.50
N VAL A 109 1.24 -10.13 -17.76
CA VAL A 109 -0.17 -10.51 -17.88
C VAL A 109 -0.92 -10.09 -16.63
N GLU A 110 -0.51 -10.59 -15.46
CA GLU A 110 -1.19 -10.38 -14.18
C GLU A 110 -0.22 -10.62 -13.01
N SER A 111 -0.59 -10.20 -11.81
CA SER A 111 0.07 -10.68 -10.58
C SER A 111 -0.96 -11.28 -9.63
N ILE A 112 -0.63 -12.43 -9.04
CA ILE A 112 -1.48 -13.15 -8.09
C ILE A 112 -0.62 -13.46 -6.87
N ASN A 113 -1.04 -13.05 -5.66
CA ASN A 113 -0.28 -13.29 -4.41
C ASN A 113 1.17 -12.73 -4.55
N CYS A 114 2.21 -13.56 -4.36
CA CYS A 114 3.61 -13.18 -4.60
C CYS A 114 4.16 -13.61 -5.97
N PHE A 115 3.29 -13.87 -6.95
CA PHE A 115 3.69 -14.32 -8.28
C PHE A 115 3.36 -13.27 -9.34
N VAL A 116 4.31 -13.02 -10.24
CA VAL A 116 4.14 -12.11 -11.37
C VAL A 116 4.20 -12.92 -12.63
N ILE A 117 3.11 -12.89 -13.40
CA ILE A 117 2.85 -13.82 -14.47
C ILE A 117 3.00 -13.08 -15.80
N GLY A 118 3.77 -13.68 -16.71
CA GLY A 118 3.92 -13.25 -18.09
C GLY A 118 3.30 -14.25 -19.04
N ALA A 119 3.38 -13.97 -20.34
CA ALA A 119 2.88 -14.86 -21.39
C ALA A 119 3.57 -16.24 -21.33
N ASP A 120 4.90 -16.24 -21.19
CA ASP A 120 5.77 -17.42 -21.36
C ASP A 120 6.48 -17.85 -20.06
N GLY A 121 6.28 -17.14 -18.95
CA GLY A 121 6.90 -17.49 -17.67
C GLY A 121 6.29 -16.78 -16.46
N ILE A 122 6.90 -17.01 -15.30
CA ILE A 122 6.43 -16.51 -14.01
C ILE A 122 7.62 -16.17 -13.10
N TYR A 123 7.55 -15.02 -12.42
CA TYR A 123 8.43 -14.72 -11.30
C TYR A 123 7.78 -15.20 -10.01
N ASP A 124 8.57 -15.90 -9.19
CA ASP A 124 8.20 -16.31 -7.85
C ASP A 124 8.96 -15.46 -6.83
N PHE A 125 8.26 -14.54 -6.17
CA PHE A 125 8.86 -13.67 -5.17
C PHE A 125 9.08 -14.36 -3.81
N SER A 126 8.55 -15.56 -3.59
CA SER A 126 8.87 -16.35 -2.39
C SER A 126 10.31 -16.88 -2.43
N ALA A 127 10.87 -17.06 -3.62
CA ALA A 127 12.24 -17.53 -3.81
C ALA A 127 13.28 -16.53 -3.30
N VAL A 128 14.43 -17.01 -2.80
CA VAL A 128 15.51 -16.16 -2.27
C VAL A 128 16.00 -15.17 -3.33
N LYS A 129 16.13 -15.62 -4.58
CA LYS A 129 16.46 -14.81 -5.75
C LYS A 129 15.37 -15.01 -6.80
N PRO A 130 14.36 -14.12 -6.87
CA PRO A 130 13.32 -14.21 -7.89
C PRO A 130 13.93 -14.13 -9.29
N LEU A 131 13.51 -15.03 -10.17
CA LEU A 131 13.91 -15.09 -11.57
C LEU A 131 12.67 -15.47 -12.40
N ALA A 132 12.63 -15.06 -13.67
CA ALA A 132 11.59 -15.51 -14.59
C ALA A 132 11.81 -17.00 -14.88
N LEU A 133 10.89 -17.83 -14.43
CA LEU A 133 10.88 -19.26 -14.72
C LEU A 133 9.94 -19.52 -15.90
N PRO A 134 10.39 -20.22 -16.95
CA PRO A 134 9.54 -20.55 -18.08
C PRO A 134 8.48 -21.58 -17.66
N PHE A 135 7.33 -21.56 -18.34
CA PHE A 135 6.39 -22.68 -18.22
C PHE A 135 7.01 -23.93 -18.83
N SER A 136 7.14 -24.98 -18.01
CA SER A 136 7.65 -26.29 -18.45
C SER A 136 6.66 -26.99 -19.36
N GLU A 137 5.37 -26.76 -19.14
CA GLU A 137 4.27 -27.27 -19.95
C GLU A 137 3.20 -26.19 -20.12
N VAL A 138 2.68 -26.05 -21.34
CA VAL A 138 1.53 -25.20 -21.66
C VAL A 138 0.48 -26.07 -22.33
N LEU A 139 -0.62 -26.30 -21.63
CA LEU A 139 -1.66 -27.26 -21.98
C LEU A 139 -2.93 -26.55 -22.44
N ASN A 140 -3.65 -27.20 -23.36
CA ASN A 140 -4.90 -26.71 -23.94
C ASN A 140 -4.79 -25.33 -24.60
N ARG A 141 -3.62 -24.95 -25.12
CA ARG A 141 -3.40 -23.66 -25.80
C ARG A 141 -4.30 -23.49 -27.03
N ASP A 142 -4.48 -24.60 -27.76
CA ASP A 142 -5.32 -24.74 -28.94
C ASP A 142 -6.82 -24.96 -28.63
N LYS A 143 -7.15 -25.20 -27.35
CA LYS A 143 -8.52 -25.30 -26.81
C LYS A 143 -9.32 -26.50 -27.30
N ASN A 144 -8.64 -27.60 -27.63
CA ASN A 144 -9.26 -28.79 -28.20
C ASN A 144 -9.49 -29.94 -27.21
N LEU A 145 -9.10 -29.78 -25.94
CA LEU A 145 -9.36 -30.82 -24.94
C LEU A 145 -10.85 -31.03 -24.72
N ALA A 146 -11.27 -32.27 -24.48
CA ALA A 146 -12.63 -32.52 -23.98
C ALA A 146 -12.73 -32.06 -22.51
N PRO A 147 -13.89 -31.57 -22.03
CA PRO A 147 -14.07 -31.14 -20.63
C PRO A 147 -13.62 -32.19 -19.60
N LYS A 148 -13.93 -33.47 -19.83
CA LYS A 148 -13.53 -34.57 -18.95
C LYS A 148 -12.01 -34.78 -18.92
N GLU A 149 -11.34 -34.60 -20.06
CA GLU A 149 -9.88 -34.71 -20.15
C GLU A 149 -9.20 -33.53 -19.45
N TRP A 150 -9.74 -32.32 -19.62
CA TRP A 150 -9.29 -31.14 -18.89
C TRP A 150 -9.40 -31.34 -17.37
N GLU A 151 -10.54 -31.84 -16.90
CA GLU A 151 -10.77 -32.15 -15.47
C GLU A 151 -9.77 -33.19 -14.94
N GLN A 152 -9.45 -34.23 -15.72
CA GLN A 152 -8.46 -35.23 -15.34
C GLN A 152 -7.05 -34.63 -15.20
N ILE A 153 -6.64 -33.79 -16.16
CA ILE A 153 -5.35 -33.08 -16.10
C ILE A 153 -5.33 -32.15 -14.88
N PHE A 154 -6.40 -31.40 -14.65
CA PHE A 154 -6.52 -30.53 -13.49
C PHE A 154 -6.39 -31.34 -12.19
N GLU A 155 -7.17 -32.41 -12.02
CA GLU A 155 -7.17 -33.23 -10.80
C GLU A 155 -5.78 -33.85 -10.55
N GLN A 156 -5.13 -34.36 -11.61
CA GLN A 156 -3.78 -34.91 -11.53
C GLN A 156 -2.77 -33.85 -11.07
N LYS A 157 -2.70 -32.70 -11.74
CA LYS A 157 -1.74 -31.63 -11.43
C LYS A 157 -2.03 -31.01 -10.06
N TYR A 158 -3.31 -30.75 -9.74
CA TYR A 158 -3.74 -30.18 -8.47
C TYR A 158 -3.34 -31.06 -7.29
N SER A 159 -3.50 -32.39 -7.41
CA SER A 159 -3.24 -33.31 -6.28
C SER A 159 -1.79 -33.26 -5.78
N THR A 160 -0.82 -33.07 -6.68
CA THR A 160 0.62 -33.03 -6.35
C THR A 160 1.18 -31.62 -6.31
N ALA A 161 0.40 -30.60 -6.67
CA ALA A 161 0.89 -29.22 -6.71
C ALA A 161 1.05 -28.64 -5.31
N ASP A 162 2.15 -27.93 -5.10
CA ASP A 162 2.39 -27.13 -3.92
C ASP A 162 1.83 -25.70 -4.07
N ILE A 163 1.77 -25.18 -5.32
CA ILE A 163 1.10 -23.92 -5.65
C ILE A 163 0.09 -24.12 -6.79
N VAL A 164 -1.09 -23.49 -6.65
CA VAL A 164 -2.18 -23.45 -7.63
C VAL A 164 -2.77 -22.05 -7.66
N LEU A 165 -2.66 -21.38 -8.81
CA LEU A 165 -3.17 -20.02 -9.05
C LEU A 165 -4.23 -20.06 -10.16
N TYR A 166 -5.25 -19.21 -10.05
CA TYR A 166 -6.30 -19.06 -11.06
C TYR A 166 -6.17 -17.68 -11.68
N GLY A 167 -5.82 -17.62 -12.97
CA GLY A 167 -5.62 -16.38 -13.70
C GLY A 167 -6.86 -16.00 -14.50
N TRP A 168 -7.27 -14.74 -14.37
CA TRP A 168 -8.37 -14.18 -15.14
C TRP A 168 -7.90 -13.55 -16.44
N HIS A 169 -6.79 -12.81 -16.39
CA HIS A 169 -6.13 -12.26 -17.56
C HIS A 169 -5.07 -13.25 -18.09
N THR A 170 -5.02 -13.43 -19.41
CA THR A 170 -4.01 -14.27 -20.08
C THR A 170 -3.53 -13.64 -21.39
N ASP A 171 -2.45 -14.17 -21.95
CA ASP A 171 -1.94 -13.85 -23.30
C ASP A 171 -2.83 -14.40 -24.43
N LEU A 172 -3.88 -15.16 -24.11
CA LEU A 172 -4.93 -15.55 -25.05
C LEU A 172 -6.22 -14.81 -24.72
N GLU A 173 -6.69 -14.02 -25.68
CA GLU A 173 -7.92 -13.27 -25.54
C GLU A 173 -9.10 -14.19 -25.15
N ASN A 174 -9.87 -13.77 -24.15
CA ASN A 174 -11.04 -14.46 -23.59
C ASN A 174 -10.78 -15.85 -22.97
N ALA A 175 -9.53 -16.25 -22.75
CA ALA A 175 -9.19 -17.47 -22.02
C ALA A 175 -8.77 -17.16 -20.58
N GLN A 176 -9.29 -17.93 -19.63
CA GLN A 176 -8.75 -18.01 -18.27
C GLN A 176 -7.74 -19.15 -18.20
N CYS A 177 -7.04 -19.28 -17.07
CA CYS A 177 -6.10 -20.37 -16.89
C CYS A 177 -5.88 -20.75 -15.43
N VAL A 178 -5.28 -21.92 -15.27
CA VAL A 178 -4.78 -22.42 -14.00
C VAL A 178 -3.27 -22.60 -14.12
N TYR A 179 -2.53 -22.10 -13.14
CA TYR A 179 -1.09 -22.28 -13.02
C TYR A 179 -0.80 -23.26 -11.89
N PHE A 180 0.00 -24.28 -12.16
CA PHE A 180 0.44 -25.26 -11.17
C PHE A 180 1.94 -25.18 -11.00
N ARG A 181 2.41 -25.24 -9.75
CA ARG A 181 3.80 -25.58 -9.42
C ARG A 181 3.82 -27.02 -8.91
N ASN A 182 4.63 -27.86 -9.53
CA ASN A 182 4.88 -29.24 -9.13
C ASN A 182 6.40 -29.45 -9.16
N ASP A 183 7.02 -29.80 -8.04
CA ASP A 183 8.47 -30.02 -7.93
C ASP A 183 9.30 -28.86 -8.52
N GLY A 184 8.86 -27.63 -8.28
CA GLY A 184 9.51 -26.40 -8.77
C GLY A 184 9.28 -26.09 -10.26
N LYS A 185 8.54 -26.93 -11.00
CA LYS A 185 8.19 -26.71 -12.41
C LYS A 185 6.80 -26.10 -12.54
N TRP A 186 6.66 -25.14 -13.45
CA TRP A 186 5.40 -24.45 -13.70
C TRP A 186 4.67 -25.03 -14.91
N THR A 187 3.41 -25.40 -14.72
CA THR A 187 2.49 -25.81 -15.80
C THR A 187 1.39 -24.76 -15.93
N LYS A 188 1.08 -24.35 -17.16
CA LYS A 188 -0.03 -23.47 -17.49
C LYS A 188 -1.11 -24.27 -18.22
N LEU A 189 -2.34 -24.25 -17.72
CA LEU A 189 -3.48 -24.94 -18.32
C LEU A 189 -4.58 -23.92 -18.65
N TYR A 190 -4.84 -23.71 -19.94
CA TYR A 190 -5.92 -22.82 -20.36
C TYR A 190 -7.30 -23.46 -20.21
N THR A 191 -8.30 -22.66 -19.86
CA THR A 191 -9.72 -23.04 -19.93
C THR A 191 -10.25 -22.91 -21.37
N PHE A 192 -11.55 -23.11 -21.56
CA PHE A 192 -12.23 -23.01 -22.86
C PHE A 192 -12.56 -21.57 -23.23
N LEU A 193 -12.67 -21.28 -24.54
CA LEU A 193 -13.27 -20.04 -25.04
C LEU A 193 -14.76 -20.22 -25.30
N ASN A 194 -15.61 -19.34 -24.76
CA ASN A 194 -17.01 -19.05 -25.14
C ASN A 194 -18.01 -20.22 -25.36
N ALA A 195 -17.59 -21.49 -25.35
CA ALA A 195 -18.33 -22.68 -25.76
C ALA A 195 -18.07 -23.91 -24.86
N GLY A 196 -17.25 -23.78 -23.82
CA GLY A 196 -17.00 -24.84 -22.83
C GLY A 196 -17.37 -24.42 -21.40
N PRO A 197 -17.22 -25.32 -20.41
CA PRO A 197 -17.53 -25.01 -19.03
C PRO A 197 -16.69 -23.84 -18.49
N MET A 198 -17.34 -22.92 -17.80
CA MET A 198 -16.68 -21.84 -17.08
C MET A 198 -16.17 -22.37 -15.74
N TYR A 199 -14.98 -22.96 -15.75
CA TYR A 199 -14.34 -23.49 -14.54
C TYR A 199 -13.67 -22.41 -13.69
N VAL A 200 -13.11 -21.38 -14.32
CA VAL A 200 -12.48 -20.23 -13.65
C VAL A 200 -13.34 -18.99 -13.90
N TYR A 201 -13.71 -18.27 -12.84
CA TYR A 201 -14.63 -17.13 -12.92
C TYR A 201 -14.31 -16.08 -11.87
N ALA A 202 -14.72 -14.84 -12.13
CA ALA A 202 -14.66 -13.77 -11.14
C ALA A 202 -15.89 -13.81 -10.23
N GLU A 203 -15.68 -13.77 -8.92
CA GLU A 203 -16.71 -13.59 -7.89
C GLU A 203 -16.33 -12.37 -7.04
N GLY A 204 -16.89 -11.21 -7.41
CA GLY A 204 -16.47 -9.91 -6.85
C GLY A 204 -15.03 -9.58 -7.25
N SER A 205 -14.16 -9.36 -6.26
CA SER A 205 -12.73 -9.10 -6.46
C SER A 205 -11.85 -10.36 -6.48
N LYS A 206 -12.44 -11.55 -6.31
CA LYS A 206 -11.72 -12.82 -6.27
C LYS A 206 -11.89 -13.58 -7.57
N ILE A 207 -10.84 -14.28 -7.99
CA ILE A 207 -10.91 -15.25 -9.08
C ILE A 207 -11.01 -16.64 -8.44
N GLU A 208 -12.06 -17.37 -8.75
CA GLU A 208 -12.34 -18.67 -8.17
C GLU A 208 -12.35 -19.78 -9.22
N CYS A 209 -12.21 -21.02 -8.75
CA CYS A 209 -12.38 -22.21 -9.57
C CYS A 209 -13.50 -23.09 -9.04
N LYS A 210 -14.37 -23.58 -9.92
CA LYS A 210 -15.44 -24.52 -9.58
C LYS A 210 -15.51 -25.65 -10.59
N ILE A 211 -15.38 -26.88 -10.12
CA ILE A 211 -15.45 -28.10 -10.93
C ILE A 211 -16.53 -29.00 -10.34
N LYS A 212 -17.44 -29.54 -11.17
CA LYS A 212 -18.54 -30.42 -10.74
C LYS A 212 -19.37 -29.84 -9.57
N GLY A 213 -19.61 -28.52 -9.59
CA GLY A 213 -20.37 -27.85 -8.55
C GLY A 213 -19.60 -27.50 -7.27
N ARG A 214 -18.32 -27.89 -7.15
CA ARG A 214 -17.51 -27.69 -5.93
C ARG A 214 -16.48 -26.60 -6.15
N LYS A 215 -16.41 -25.63 -5.22
CA LYS A 215 -15.34 -24.62 -5.19
C LYS A 215 -14.02 -25.33 -4.86
N ILE A 216 -13.00 -25.10 -5.68
CA ILE A 216 -11.65 -25.62 -5.48
C ILE A 216 -10.78 -24.45 -5.01
N PRO A 217 -10.12 -24.54 -3.84
CA PRO A 217 -9.32 -23.44 -3.33
C PRO A 217 -7.97 -23.35 -4.05
N HIS A 218 -7.45 -22.12 -4.14
CA HIS A 218 -6.04 -21.89 -4.43
C HIS A 218 -5.14 -22.64 -3.44
N LYS A 219 -3.94 -22.98 -3.91
CA LYS A 219 -2.81 -23.31 -3.05
C LYS A 219 -1.79 -22.20 -3.24
N TRP A 220 -1.66 -21.27 -2.31
CA TRP A 220 -0.73 -20.15 -2.44
C TRP A 220 -0.13 -19.80 -1.09
N HIS A 221 0.80 -18.86 -1.06
CA HIS A 221 1.38 -18.40 0.19
C HIS A 221 0.35 -17.61 0.99
N GLU A 222 0.37 -17.80 2.30
CA GLU A 222 -0.33 -16.89 3.21
C GLU A 222 0.26 -15.49 3.05
N GLU A 223 -0.61 -14.50 3.07
CA GLU A 223 -0.22 -13.10 3.02
C GLU A 223 -1.07 -12.30 3.99
N HIS A 224 -0.50 -11.24 4.54
CA HIS A 224 -1.17 -10.33 5.46
C HIS A 224 -0.82 -8.88 5.14
N PHE A 225 -1.83 -8.02 5.25
CA PHE A 225 -1.66 -6.60 5.36
C PHE A 225 -1.16 -6.20 6.75
N LEU A 226 -0.36 -5.15 6.75
CA LEU A 226 0.06 -4.44 7.94
C LEU A 226 -1.03 -3.42 8.32
N LYS A 227 -0.97 -2.91 9.55
CA LYS A 227 -1.94 -1.95 10.05
C LYS A 227 -1.29 -0.79 10.77
N ASP A 228 -1.89 0.39 10.64
CA ASP A 228 -1.74 1.54 11.52
C ASP A 228 -2.93 1.56 12.49
N PRO A 229 -2.77 1.06 13.72
CA PRO A 229 -3.88 1.01 14.67
C PRO A 229 -4.35 2.38 15.13
N ALA A 230 -3.49 3.41 15.10
CA ALA A 230 -3.87 4.76 15.51
C ALA A 230 -4.86 5.40 14.53
N ARG A 231 -4.85 4.94 13.27
CA ARG A 231 -5.77 5.37 12.21
C ARG A 231 -6.79 4.29 11.81
N ALA A 232 -6.72 3.11 12.42
CA ALA A 232 -7.50 1.94 12.04
C ALA A 232 -7.39 1.59 10.54
N THR A 233 -6.22 1.80 9.94
CA THR A 233 -6.00 1.71 8.48
C THR A 233 -5.08 0.55 8.12
N TYR A 234 -5.39 -0.20 7.05
CA TYR A 234 -4.55 -1.28 6.52
C TYR A 234 -3.66 -0.81 5.37
N SER A 235 -2.57 -1.53 5.13
CA SER A 235 -1.56 -1.22 4.12
C SER A 235 -1.93 -1.65 2.69
N ASN A 236 -3.21 -1.94 2.40
CA ASN A 236 -3.68 -2.17 1.04
C ASN A 236 -3.73 -0.84 0.25
N GLU A 237 -3.79 -0.92 -1.08
CA GLU A 237 -3.73 0.24 -1.99
C GLU A 237 -4.81 1.29 -1.73
N LEU A 238 -6.00 0.87 -1.28
CA LEU A 238 -7.10 1.77 -0.97
C LEU A 238 -7.11 2.27 0.47
N ARG A 239 -6.13 1.87 1.29
CA ARG A 239 -6.04 2.24 2.71
C ARG A 239 -7.35 1.98 3.45
N HIS A 240 -7.89 0.77 3.29
CA HIS A 240 -9.16 0.41 3.93
C HIS A 240 -9.06 0.65 5.44
N THR A 241 -10.15 1.16 6.01
CA THR A 241 -10.27 1.32 7.46
C THR A 241 -11.16 0.23 8.05
N ASP A 242 -11.05 0.00 9.36
CA ASP A 242 -11.97 -0.89 10.06
C ASP A 242 -13.44 -0.46 9.85
N ASP A 243 -13.73 0.84 9.87
CA ASP A 243 -15.09 1.38 9.64
C ASP A 243 -15.60 1.08 8.24
N TYR A 244 -14.73 1.12 7.23
CA TYR A 244 -15.10 0.75 5.86
C TYR A 244 -15.37 -0.75 5.75
N ILE A 245 -14.54 -1.59 6.38
CA ILE A 245 -14.58 -3.05 6.22
C ILE A 245 -15.73 -3.68 7.01
N THR A 246 -15.95 -3.26 8.27
CA THR A 246 -16.85 -3.92 9.22
C THR A 246 -18.26 -4.19 8.68
N PRO A 247 -18.93 -3.24 7.98
CA PRO A 247 -20.27 -3.47 7.44
C PRO A 247 -20.35 -4.61 6.41
N TYR A 248 -19.23 -4.98 5.76
CA TYR A 248 -19.17 -5.96 4.69
C TYR A 248 -18.48 -7.27 5.09
N ASN A 249 -18.04 -7.42 6.35
CA ASN A 249 -17.11 -8.48 6.77
C ASN A 249 -17.53 -9.22 8.05
N SER A 250 -18.84 -9.45 8.23
CA SER A 250 -19.40 -10.05 9.46
C SER A 250 -18.87 -11.45 9.79
N ASP A 251 -18.37 -12.19 8.79
CA ASP A 251 -17.79 -13.54 8.91
C ASP A 251 -16.28 -13.60 8.61
N PHE A 252 -15.61 -12.45 8.50
CA PHE A 252 -14.20 -12.30 8.11
C PHE A 252 -13.84 -12.85 6.72
N SER A 253 -14.83 -13.12 5.85
CA SER A 253 -14.57 -13.66 4.51
C SER A 253 -14.11 -12.60 3.49
N PHE A 254 -14.52 -11.35 3.69
CA PHE A 254 -14.19 -10.20 2.83
C PHE A 254 -12.77 -9.71 3.09
N PHE A 255 -12.39 -9.53 4.35
CA PHE A 255 -11.06 -9.05 4.76
C PHE A 255 -10.58 -9.76 6.03
N ARG A 256 -9.89 -10.89 5.84
CA ARG A 256 -9.48 -11.79 6.95
C ARG A 256 -8.59 -11.12 7.98
N ASP A 257 -7.74 -10.19 7.55
CA ASP A 257 -6.81 -9.49 8.43
C ASP A 257 -7.50 -8.63 9.49
N GLN A 258 -8.80 -8.32 9.32
CA GLN A 258 -9.58 -7.64 10.36
C GLN A 258 -9.71 -8.47 11.64
N ALA A 259 -9.61 -9.81 11.54
CA ALA A 259 -9.62 -10.69 12.71
C ALA A 259 -8.28 -10.68 13.49
N LEU A 260 -7.22 -10.12 12.92
CA LEU A 260 -5.89 -10.09 13.54
C LEU A 260 -5.76 -8.92 14.52
N LYS A 261 -4.87 -9.09 15.50
CA LYS A 261 -4.53 -8.05 16.47
C LYS A 261 -3.24 -7.35 16.05
N TYR A 262 -3.18 -6.05 16.31
CA TYR A 262 -2.06 -5.19 15.95
C TYR A 262 -1.71 -4.25 17.11
N GLU A 263 -0.43 -3.92 17.22
CA GLU A 263 0.07 -2.86 18.08
C GLU A 263 0.66 -1.73 17.23
N ALA A 264 0.67 -0.52 17.78
CA ALA A 264 1.26 0.62 17.08
C ALA A 264 2.77 0.40 16.92
N PHE A 265 3.26 0.44 15.68
CA PHE A 265 4.69 0.34 15.38
C PHE A 265 5.48 1.54 15.95
N GLY A 266 4.84 2.69 16.01
CA GLY A 266 5.40 3.92 16.55
C GLY A 266 4.32 4.98 16.75
N ALA A 267 4.75 6.18 17.13
CA ALA A 267 3.88 7.33 17.32
C ALA A 267 4.35 8.50 16.45
N LEU A 268 3.44 9.06 15.65
CA LEU A 268 3.67 10.27 14.87
C LEU A 268 3.02 11.46 15.56
N LYS A 269 3.78 12.52 15.78
CA LYS A 269 3.31 13.76 16.38
C LYS A 269 3.63 14.94 15.48
N THR A 270 2.63 15.75 15.17
CA THR A 270 2.84 17.04 14.51
C THR A 270 3.28 18.08 15.53
N LEU A 271 4.47 18.64 15.35
CA LEU A 271 5.06 19.63 16.23
C LEU A 271 4.62 21.06 15.88
N ALA A 272 4.60 21.37 14.58
CA ALA A 272 4.23 22.67 14.04
C ALA A 272 3.77 22.56 12.57
N PHE A 273 3.12 23.61 12.07
CA PHE A 273 2.67 23.70 10.68
C PHE A 273 2.79 25.14 10.19
N SER A 274 3.60 25.34 9.15
CA SER A 274 3.83 26.62 8.49
C SER A 274 2.92 26.73 7.27
N LYS A 275 1.97 27.66 7.29
CA LYS A 275 1.13 28.01 6.15
C LYS A 275 1.98 28.62 5.05
N GLU A 276 1.74 28.21 3.81
CA GLU A 276 2.44 28.71 2.61
C GLU A 276 1.45 29.15 1.54
N THR A 277 0.37 28.38 1.35
CA THR A 277 -0.72 28.70 0.42
C THR A 277 -2.06 28.23 0.99
N TYR A 278 -3.16 28.55 0.30
CA TYR A 278 -4.50 28.12 0.67
C TYR A 278 -5.40 28.00 -0.54
N THR A 279 -6.48 27.25 -0.38
CA THR A 279 -7.63 27.31 -1.28
C THR A 279 -8.76 28.12 -0.65
N THR A 280 -9.65 28.64 -1.49
CA THR A 280 -10.91 29.31 -1.09
C THR A 280 -12.12 28.58 -1.66
N GLU A 281 -11.94 27.32 -2.04
CA GLU A 281 -12.96 26.50 -2.67
C GLU A 281 -14.16 26.26 -1.73
N GLY A 282 -15.35 26.08 -2.29
CA GLY A 282 -16.57 25.87 -1.51
C GLY A 282 -17.73 26.75 -1.98
N TYR A 283 -18.93 26.19 -1.94
CA TYR A 283 -20.15 26.87 -2.36
C TYR A 283 -20.41 28.08 -1.45
N TYR A 284 -20.65 29.26 -2.04
CA TYR A 284 -20.84 30.54 -1.34
C TYR A 284 -19.67 31.04 -0.47
N ASN A 285 -18.43 30.58 -0.70
CA ASN A 285 -17.28 31.10 0.03
C ASN A 285 -16.86 32.49 -0.51
N PRO A 286 -16.91 33.58 0.27
CA PRO A 286 -16.57 34.94 -0.20
C PRO A 286 -15.05 35.18 -0.32
N GLY A 287 -14.26 34.15 -0.59
CA GLY A 287 -12.80 34.22 -0.68
C GLY A 287 -12.06 34.02 0.64
N ILE A 288 -12.72 33.45 1.67
CA ILE A 288 -12.07 33.10 2.93
C ILE A 288 -11.28 31.80 2.72
N PRO A 289 -10.01 31.69 3.18
CA PRO A 289 -9.28 30.44 3.13
C PRO A 289 -10.09 29.28 3.74
N ASN A 290 -10.27 28.17 3.03
CA ASN A 290 -10.96 26.99 3.56
C ASN A 290 -9.96 25.93 4.06
N THR A 291 -8.79 25.83 3.42
CA THR A 291 -7.73 24.88 3.72
C THR A 291 -6.40 25.54 3.44
N PHE A 292 -5.50 25.48 4.42
CA PHE A 292 -4.12 25.92 4.28
C PHE A 292 -3.23 24.72 3.94
N TYR A 293 -2.27 24.94 3.06
CA TYR A 293 -1.22 23.99 2.69
C TYR A 293 0.14 24.58 3.02
N GLY A 294 1.09 23.72 3.36
CA GLY A 294 2.47 24.11 3.60
C GLY A 294 3.26 23.07 4.37
N THR A 295 4.37 23.49 4.98
CA THR A 295 5.28 22.59 5.66
C THR A 295 4.78 22.22 7.07
N ALA A 296 4.56 20.93 7.29
CA ALA A 296 4.35 20.35 8.61
C ALA A 296 5.65 19.73 9.13
N TYR A 297 5.89 19.90 10.43
CA TYR A 297 7.07 19.40 11.13
C TYR A 297 6.65 18.29 12.08
N TYR A 298 7.34 17.15 12.01
CA TYR A 298 6.95 15.92 12.69
C TYR A 298 8.05 15.40 13.59
N GLU A 299 7.60 14.76 14.66
CA GLU A 299 8.36 13.86 15.51
C GLU A 299 7.78 12.46 15.34
N LEU A 300 8.59 11.52 14.86
CA LEU A 300 8.25 10.11 14.78
C LEU A 300 9.05 9.36 15.84
N ASN A 301 8.37 8.74 16.80
CA ASN A 301 8.98 7.88 17.80
C ASN A 301 8.74 6.41 17.42
N VAL A 302 9.82 5.68 17.15
CA VAL A 302 9.79 4.24 16.86
C VAL A 302 10.73 3.56 17.84
N HIS A 303 10.20 2.67 18.68
CA HIS A 303 10.99 1.94 19.68
C HIS A 303 11.93 2.82 20.54
N ASN A 304 11.44 3.97 21.00
CA ASN A 304 12.18 5.00 21.76
C ASN A 304 13.28 5.74 20.98
N GLU A 305 13.33 5.61 19.66
CA GLU A 305 14.19 6.39 18.79
C GLU A 305 13.36 7.48 18.12
N VAL A 306 13.89 8.71 18.15
CA VAL A 306 13.18 9.89 17.64
C VAL A 306 13.73 10.31 16.29
N PHE A 307 12.85 10.36 15.30
CA PHE A 307 13.10 10.95 14.00
C PHE A 307 12.36 12.27 13.87
N ASN A 308 13.11 13.33 13.58
CA ASN A 308 12.57 14.64 13.29
C ASN A 308 12.65 14.88 11.79
N PHE A 309 11.53 15.27 11.17
CA PHE A 309 11.49 15.58 9.74
C PHE A 309 10.40 16.59 9.43
N LYS A 310 10.44 17.11 8.21
CA LYS A 310 9.38 17.93 7.65
C LYS A 310 8.92 17.37 6.31
N THR A 311 7.65 17.58 6.01
CA THR A 311 7.04 17.33 4.71
C THR A 311 5.78 18.17 4.58
N VAL A 312 5.10 18.11 3.44
CA VAL A 312 3.88 18.89 3.24
C VAL A 312 2.72 18.26 4.02
N GLY A 313 1.92 19.12 4.64
CA GLY A 313 0.63 18.78 5.22
C GLY A 313 -0.40 19.84 4.87
N TYR A 314 -1.62 19.63 5.35
CA TYR A 314 -2.70 20.59 5.19
C TYR A 314 -3.46 20.77 6.49
N LYS A 315 -4.19 21.88 6.59
CA LYS A 315 -4.99 22.20 7.77
C LYS A 315 -6.24 22.93 7.33
N HIS A 316 -7.40 22.36 7.61
CA HIS A 316 -8.67 23.04 7.38
C HIS A 316 -8.79 24.28 8.26
N ASN A 317 -9.42 25.32 7.72
CA ASN A 317 -9.66 26.55 8.43
C ASN A 317 -10.86 26.42 9.37
N GLY A 318 -10.67 25.70 10.47
CA GLY A 318 -11.69 25.48 11.51
C GLY A 318 -11.16 25.70 12.92
N ILE A 319 -12.03 26.09 13.84
CA ILE A 319 -11.69 26.10 15.28
C ILE A 319 -11.39 24.67 15.71
N GLY A 320 -10.26 24.45 16.38
CA GLY A 320 -9.83 23.10 16.78
C GLY A 320 -9.33 22.20 15.65
N ALA A 321 -9.31 22.67 14.40
CA ALA A 321 -8.76 21.90 13.29
C ALA A 321 -7.30 21.53 13.56
N ILE A 322 -6.96 20.27 13.33
CA ILE A 322 -5.60 19.74 13.45
C ILE A 322 -4.93 19.71 12.08
N THR A 323 -3.61 19.75 12.06
CA THR A 323 -2.85 19.52 10.84
C THR A 323 -3.02 18.07 10.42
N GLN A 324 -3.52 17.88 9.21
CA GLN A 324 -3.68 16.59 8.58
C GLN A 324 -2.45 16.28 7.74
N SER A 325 -2.15 14.99 7.72
CA SER A 325 -1.10 14.42 6.90
C SER A 325 -1.54 13.04 6.51
N ASP A 326 -1.46 12.72 5.23
CA ASP A 326 -1.78 11.38 4.73
C ASP A 326 -0.57 10.46 4.97
N ILE A 327 -0.07 10.47 6.22
CA ILE A 327 1.06 9.69 6.73
C ILE A 327 0.53 8.55 7.59
N TYR A 328 0.89 7.31 7.28
CA TYR A 328 0.47 6.11 8.01
C TYR A 328 1.68 5.34 8.50
N LEU A 329 1.60 4.75 9.70
CA LEU A 329 2.65 3.91 10.28
C LEU A 329 2.20 2.46 10.37
N PHE A 330 2.71 1.63 9.48
CA PHE A 330 2.31 0.23 9.34
C PHE A 330 3.26 -0.71 10.07
N GLY A 331 2.68 -1.53 10.96
CA GLY A 331 3.34 -2.62 11.66
C GLY A 331 2.70 -3.98 11.37
N LEU A 332 3.45 -5.04 11.69
CA LEU A 332 2.99 -6.42 11.55
C LEU A 332 1.83 -6.76 12.52
N PRO A 333 0.99 -7.74 12.18
CA PRO A 333 0.12 -8.38 13.16
C PRO A 333 0.92 -8.94 14.33
N LEU A 334 0.36 -8.92 15.54
CA LEU A 334 1.03 -9.34 16.77
C LEU A 334 1.58 -10.77 16.70
N ASN A 335 0.86 -11.68 16.03
CA ASN A 335 1.28 -13.08 15.87
C ASN A 335 2.58 -13.23 15.06
N PHE A 336 2.99 -12.18 14.33
CA PHE A 336 4.21 -12.14 13.53
C PHE A 336 5.22 -11.09 14.02
N ALA A 337 4.95 -10.40 15.13
CA ALA A 337 5.81 -9.32 15.63
C ALA A 337 7.25 -9.77 15.96
N ASN A 338 7.45 -11.05 16.28
CA ASN A 338 8.78 -11.63 16.53
C ASN A 338 9.53 -12.06 15.25
N LYS A 339 8.91 -11.97 14.08
CA LYS A 339 9.51 -12.38 12.80
C LYS A 339 10.35 -11.27 12.17
N SER A 340 10.00 -10.01 12.41
CA SER A 340 10.66 -8.85 11.81
C SER A 340 10.38 -7.59 12.62
N ASP A 341 11.40 -6.75 12.78
CA ASP A 341 11.29 -5.41 13.38
C ASP A 341 11.10 -4.30 12.32
N VAL A 342 10.81 -4.69 11.08
CA VAL A 342 10.61 -3.75 9.97
C VAL A 342 9.20 -3.15 10.07
N GLY A 343 9.14 -1.83 9.98
CA GLY A 343 7.89 -1.10 9.80
C GLY A 343 7.96 -0.19 8.59
N PHE A 344 6.81 0.37 8.23
CA PHE A 344 6.70 1.21 7.04
C PHE A 344 5.99 2.51 7.37
N LEU A 345 6.52 3.62 6.87
CA LEU A 345 5.80 4.88 6.82
C LEU A 345 5.31 5.09 5.39
N ALA A 346 4.01 5.15 5.19
CA ALA A 346 3.43 5.56 3.91
C ALA A 346 3.11 7.05 3.95
N TYR A 347 3.45 7.78 2.90
CA TYR A 347 3.03 9.16 2.68
C TYR A 347 2.31 9.25 1.34
N ASP A 348 0.98 9.29 1.38
CA ASP A 348 0.13 9.16 0.18
C ASP A 348 -0.37 10.50 -0.37
N TYR A 349 -0.14 11.59 0.37
CA TYR A 349 -0.56 12.97 0.12
C TYR A 349 -1.54 13.19 -1.05
N SER A 350 -2.81 13.34 -0.72
CA SER A 350 -3.94 13.17 -1.62
C SER A 350 -4.25 14.34 -2.56
N THR A 351 -3.47 15.44 -2.53
CA THR A 351 -3.74 16.63 -3.34
C THR A 351 -2.61 16.98 -4.30
N ASN A 352 -2.98 17.48 -5.48
CA ASN A 352 -2.06 18.02 -6.48
C ASN A 352 -1.81 19.54 -6.28
N PHE A 353 -2.56 20.21 -5.40
CA PHE A 353 -2.51 21.68 -5.22
C PHE A 353 -1.19 22.15 -4.59
N HIS A 354 -0.50 21.27 -3.86
CA HIS A 354 0.82 21.53 -3.26
C HIS A 354 1.65 20.23 -3.31
N GLU A 355 1.75 19.66 -4.50
CA GLU A 355 2.56 18.45 -4.74
C GLU A 355 4.03 18.73 -4.41
N ASN A 356 4.71 17.76 -3.81
CA ASN A 356 6.10 17.92 -3.37
C ASN A 356 7.05 16.81 -3.84
N GLY A 357 6.54 15.79 -4.55
CA GLY A 357 7.36 14.69 -5.04
C GLY A 357 7.96 13.82 -3.92
N LYS A 358 7.43 13.89 -2.69
CA LYS A 358 7.90 13.14 -1.52
C LYS A 358 7.03 11.92 -1.20
N LYS A 359 5.96 11.68 -1.95
CA LYS A 359 5.03 10.54 -1.76
C LYS A 359 5.73 9.20 -1.86
N GLY A 360 5.33 8.22 -1.08
CA GLY A 360 5.99 6.93 -1.13
C GLY A 360 5.88 6.09 0.11
N ILE A 361 6.44 4.89 0.00
CA ILE A 361 6.70 4.01 1.12
C ILE A 361 8.14 4.22 1.58
N TYR A 362 8.27 4.43 2.87
CA TYR A 362 9.53 4.54 3.58
C TYR A 362 9.70 3.33 4.48
N VAL A 363 10.82 2.62 4.32
CA VAL A 363 11.12 1.41 5.10
C VAL A 363 11.90 1.82 6.33
N ILE A 364 11.38 1.48 7.51
CA ILE A 364 12.01 1.70 8.80
C ILE A 364 12.62 0.38 9.26
N ARG A 365 13.94 0.35 9.47
CA ARG A 365 14.68 -0.87 9.82
C ARG A 365 15.76 -0.61 10.86
N LYS A 366 16.16 -1.68 11.56
CA LYS A 366 17.38 -1.68 12.38
C LYS A 366 18.62 -1.51 11.48
N LYS A 367 19.62 -0.80 12.00
CA LYS A 367 20.87 -0.51 11.29
C LYS A 367 21.76 -1.73 11.13
#